data_AF-A0A7V2HYB7-F1
#
_entry.id   AF-A0A7V2HYB7-F1
#
_cell.length_a   1.000
_cell.length_b   1.000
_cell.length_c   1.000
_cell.angle_alpha   90.00
_cell.angle_beta   90.00
_cell.angle_gamma   90.00
#
_symmetry.space_group_name_H-M   'P 1'
#
loop_
_entity.id
_entity.type
_entity.pdbx_description
1 polymer ?
#
loop_
_entity_poly.entity_id
_entity_poly.type
_entity_poly.pdbx_seq_one_letter_code
_entity_poly.pdbx_strand_id
1 'polypeptide(L)'
;TYIILSLPIIFFLVRNYLIKIPLILFGIFIILYVVSRANIIGLFFQAITLPFLMNRKFNIIYVPILIFSIIFSLYSFYYISNKPYPEFIKDERFLRFYANFRNKIITTLKAKKDFSTIIRENLYKSTFEYFLDSKGLGVGVGQLRYLLEEKPKYYVFYFKDPHNFYLEILAKFGIFVFLAYILFFIYIIINTINSISNPISKAIFLSLLGFTFGSISPYSLILFFPFWAFIVLVMNYFKVELK
;
A
#
# COMPACT_ATOMS: atom_id res chain seq x y z
N THR A 1 -3.47 -5.24 0.40
CA THR A 1 -2.92 -4.43 -0.69
C THR A 1 -3.39 -4.88 -2.05
N TYR A 2 -3.31 -6.17 -2.36
CA TYR A 2 -3.52 -6.68 -3.72
C TYR A 2 -4.93 -6.52 -4.30
N ILE A 3 -5.95 -6.50 -3.45
CA ILE A 3 -7.33 -6.25 -3.88
C ILE A 3 -7.48 -4.85 -4.49
N ILE A 4 -6.65 -3.89 -4.08
CA ILE A 4 -6.69 -2.53 -4.64
C ILE A 4 -6.26 -2.51 -6.11
N LEU A 5 -5.42 -3.45 -6.53
CA LEU A 5 -5.00 -3.60 -7.93
C LEU A 5 -6.11 -4.22 -8.78
N SER A 6 -6.94 -5.09 -8.21
CA SER A 6 -7.96 -5.82 -8.97
C SER A 6 -9.28 -5.08 -9.10
N LEU A 7 -9.63 -4.18 -8.15
CA LEU A 7 -10.91 -3.46 -8.17
C LEU A 7 -11.15 -2.70 -9.49
N PRO A 8 -10.20 -1.90 -10.03
CA PRO A 8 -10.43 -1.19 -11.28
C PRO A 8 -10.53 -2.12 -12.50
N ILE A 9 -9.76 -3.23 -12.50
CA ILE A 9 -9.83 -4.25 -13.55
C ILE A 9 -11.22 -4.87 -13.58
N ILE A 10 -11.77 -5.25 -12.42
CA ILE A 10 -13.12 -5.79 -12.30
C ILE A 10 -14.15 -4.75 -12.77
N PHE A 11 -14.00 -3.49 -12.35
CA PHE A 11 -14.93 -2.41 -12.69
C PHE A 11 -15.03 -2.18 -14.20
N PHE A 12 -13.90 -2.05 -14.90
CA PHE A 12 -13.88 -1.72 -16.32
C PHE A 12 -14.00 -2.93 -17.25
N LEU A 13 -13.47 -4.10 -16.89
CA LEU A 13 -13.32 -5.21 -17.84
C LEU A 13 -14.37 -6.33 -17.68
N VAL A 14 -14.92 -6.54 -16.47
CA VAL A 14 -16.01 -7.51 -16.30
C VAL A 14 -17.28 -6.93 -16.91
N ARG A 15 -17.97 -7.66 -17.79
CA ARG A 15 -19.21 -7.15 -18.42
C ARG A 15 -20.47 -7.50 -17.62
N ASN A 16 -20.50 -8.70 -17.02
CA ASN A 16 -21.67 -9.19 -16.29
C ASN A 16 -21.82 -8.49 -14.93
N TYR A 17 -22.89 -7.70 -14.76
CA TYR A 17 -23.16 -6.95 -13.52
C TYR A 17 -23.43 -7.85 -12.31
N LEU A 18 -24.02 -9.04 -12.53
CA LEU A 18 -24.28 -10.00 -11.46
C LEU A 18 -23.00 -10.58 -10.86
N ILE A 19 -21.90 -10.58 -11.63
CA ILE A 19 -20.58 -11.00 -11.14
C ILE A 19 -19.77 -9.79 -10.66
N LYS A 20 -19.80 -8.69 -11.41
CA LYS A 20 -19.04 -7.46 -11.12
C LYS A 20 -19.39 -6.88 -9.75
N ILE A 21 -20.67 -6.66 -9.48
CA ILE A 21 -21.11 -5.93 -8.28
C ILE A 21 -20.70 -6.70 -7.01
N PRO A 22 -20.99 -8.01 -6.86
CA PRO A 22 -20.55 -8.77 -5.70
C PRO A 22 -19.03 -8.76 -5.51
N LEU A 23 -18.24 -8.91 -6.58
CA LEU A 23 -16.77 -8.91 -6.49
C LEU A 23 -16.22 -7.56 -6.01
N ILE A 24 -16.76 -6.44 -6.49
CA ILE A 24 -16.36 -5.11 -6.04
C ILE A 24 -16.73 -4.92 -4.57
N LEU A 25 -17.96 -5.23 -4.18
CA LEU A 25 -18.41 -5.08 -2.80
C LEU A 25 -17.58 -5.94 -1.85
N PHE A 26 -17.29 -7.19 -2.23
CA PHE A 26 -16.44 -8.09 -1.47
C PHE A 26 -15.00 -7.58 -1.36
N GLY A 27 -14.45 -7.05 -2.45
CA GLY A 27 -13.11 -6.45 -2.44
C GLY A 27 -13.01 -5.22 -1.52
N ILE A 28 -14.00 -4.32 -1.59
CA ILE A 28 -14.10 -3.17 -0.69
C ILE A 28 -14.25 -3.65 0.77
N PHE A 29 -15.13 -4.62 1.01
CA PHE A 29 -15.31 -5.22 2.34
C PHE A 29 -13.98 -5.75 2.90
N ILE A 30 -13.21 -6.51 2.13
CA ILE A 30 -11.91 -7.02 2.61
C ILE A 30 -10.94 -5.87 2.89
N ILE A 31 -10.87 -4.84 2.03
CA ILE A 31 -9.99 -3.69 2.27
C ILE A 31 -10.32 -3.01 3.60
N LEU A 32 -11.62 -2.82 3.88
CA LEU A 32 -12.09 -2.23 5.12
C LEU A 32 -11.86 -3.15 6.33
N TYR A 33 -12.13 -4.45 6.18
CA TYR A 33 -11.96 -5.45 7.22
C TYR A 33 -10.50 -5.63 7.64
N VAL A 34 -9.55 -5.56 6.69
CA VAL A 34 -8.11 -5.69 6.95
C VAL A 34 -7.53 -4.39 7.57
N VAL A 35 -8.28 -3.29 7.57
CA VAL A 35 -7.90 -2.03 8.26
C VAL A 35 -6.52 -1.49 7.82
N SER A 36 -6.17 -1.73 6.56
CA SER A 36 -4.89 -1.27 6.01
C SER A 36 -5.00 0.20 5.60
N ARG A 37 -4.55 1.13 6.45
CA ARG A 37 -4.60 2.59 6.22
C ARG A 37 -4.18 3.00 4.81
N ALA A 38 -3.06 2.45 4.31
CA ALA A 38 -2.55 2.78 2.98
C ALA A 38 -3.47 2.33 1.83
N ASN A 39 -4.18 1.21 1.99
CA ASN A 39 -5.15 0.73 1.00
C ASN A 39 -6.46 1.53 1.06
N ILE A 40 -6.86 2.02 2.25
CA ILE A 40 -8.01 2.92 2.37
C ILE A 40 -7.72 4.24 1.64
N ILE A 41 -6.51 4.78 1.81
CA ILE A 41 -6.06 5.97 1.08
C ILE A 41 -6.04 5.70 -0.44
N GLY A 42 -5.50 4.57 -0.88
CA GLY A 42 -5.51 4.21 -2.30
C GLY A 42 -6.94 4.08 -2.87
N LEU A 43 -7.87 3.51 -2.10
CA LEU A 43 -9.26 3.32 -2.51
C LEU A 43 -9.97 4.67 -2.64
N PHE A 44 -9.69 5.58 -1.71
CA PHE A 44 -10.15 6.97 -1.76
C PHE A 44 -9.69 7.67 -3.05
N PHE A 45 -8.40 7.59 -3.40
CA PHE A 45 -7.90 8.18 -4.65
C PHE A 45 -8.50 7.53 -5.90
N GLN A 46 -8.71 6.21 -5.89
CA GLN A 46 -9.42 5.51 -6.96
C GLN A 46 -10.86 6.01 -7.10
N ALA A 47 -11.60 6.13 -5.99
CA ALA A 47 -12.98 6.60 -5.98
C ALA A 47 -13.11 8.04 -6.47
N ILE A 48 -12.15 8.92 -6.10
CA ILE A 48 -12.14 10.31 -6.55
C ILE A 48 -11.87 10.42 -8.05
N THR A 49 -10.94 9.61 -8.55
CA THR A 49 -10.49 9.68 -9.94
C THR A 49 -11.47 9.01 -10.90
N LEU A 50 -12.20 7.99 -10.44
CA LEU A 50 -13.09 7.17 -11.25
C LEU A 50 -14.15 7.99 -12.05
N PRO A 51 -14.88 8.96 -11.47
CA PRO A 51 -15.84 9.78 -12.20
C PRO A 51 -15.24 10.53 -13.39
N PHE A 52 -14.00 11.04 -13.27
CA PHE A 52 -13.31 11.74 -14.35
C PHE A 52 -12.97 10.81 -15.52
N LEU A 53 -12.78 9.51 -15.25
CA LEU A 53 -12.50 8.51 -16.28
C LEU A 53 -13.75 8.00 -17.00
N MET A 54 -14.94 8.19 -16.43
CA MET A 54 -16.17 7.58 -16.96
C MET A 54 -16.71 8.25 -18.23
N ASN A 55 -16.12 9.34 -18.74
CA ASN A 55 -16.47 10.03 -20.00
C ASN A 55 -17.97 10.33 -20.23
N ARG A 56 -18.79 10.23 -19.19
CA ARG A 56 -20.11 10.82 -19.12
C ARG A 56 -19.90 12.22 -18.58
N LYS A 57 -20.58 13.25 -19.16
CA LYS A 57 -20.66 14.58 -18.55
C LYS A 57 -20.78 14.37 -17.04
N PHE A 58 -19.84 14.92 -16.27
CA PHE A 58 -19.68 14.65 -14.85
C PHE A 58 -21.06 14.79 -14.18
N ASN A 59 -21.71 13.65 -13.94
CA ASN A 59 -23.12 13.67 -13.57
C ASN A 59 -23.15 13.97 -12.08
N ILE A 60 -23.96 14.95 -11.68
CA ILE A 60 -24.01 15.42 -10.30
C ILE A 60 -24.33 14.29 -9.31
N ILE A 61 -24.90 13.19 -9.80
CA ILE A 61 -25.15 11.95 -9.04
C ILE A 61 -23.87 11.26 -8.50
N TYR A 62 -22.70 11.52 -9.09
CA TYR A 62 -21.42 10.98 -8.61
C TYR A 62 -20.84 11.81 -7.44
N VAL A 63 -21.27 13.06 -7.27
CA VAL A 63 -20.80 13.95 -6.20
C VAL A 63 -21.21 13.43 -4.81
N PRO A 64 -22.46 13.00 -4.55
CA PRO A 64 -22.83 12.38 -3.28
C PRO A 64 -22.05 11.09 -2.98
N ILE A 65 -21.78 10.26 -4.00
CA ILE A 65 -21.03 9.00 -3.83
C ILE A 65 -19.58 9.31 -3.43
N LEU A 66 -18.98 10.31 -4.09
CA LEU A 66 -17.66 10.81 -3.76
C LEU A 66 -17.65 11.35 -2.32
N ILE A 67 -18.52 12.29 -1.99
CA ILE A 67 -18.62 12.89 -0.64
C ILE A 67 -18.83 11.80 0.42
N PHE A 68 -19.72 10.84 0.17
CA PHE A 68 -19.97 9.71 1.07
C PHE A 68 -18.70 8.86 1.25
N SER A 69 -17.99 8.53 0.16
CA SER A 69 -16.74 7.77 0.24
C SER A 69 -15.63 8.51 0.99
N ILE A 70 -15.56 9.85 0.85
CA ILE A 70 -14.64 10.72 1.59
C ILE A 70 -14.99 10.69 3.09
N ILE A 71 -16.25 10.97 3.43
CA ILE A 71 -16.75 11.00 4.82
C ILE A 71 -16.56 9.63 5.48
N PHE A 72 -16.89 8.55 4.77
CA PHE A 72 -16.76 7.19 5.27
C PHE A 72 -15.30 6.78 5.47
N SER A 73 -14.38 7.20 4.59
CA SER A 73 -12.95 6.97 4.74
C SER A 73 -12.38 7.73 5.94
N LEU A 74 -12.76 9.00 6.11
CA LEU A 74 -12.37 9.83 7.26
C LEU A 74 -12.94 9.28 8.57
N TYR A 75 -14.20 8.84 8.58
CA TYR A 75 -14.83 8.20 9.73
C TYR A 75 -14.14 6.89 10.09
N SER A 76 -13.86 6.03 9.11
CA SER A 76 -13.13 4.78 9.32
C SER A 76 -11.76 5.06 9.90
N PHE A 77 -11.03 6.03 9.35
CA PHE A 77 -9.72 6.44 9.87
C PHE A 77 -9.80 6.95 11.31
N TYR A 78 -10.78 7.81 11.63
CA TYR A 78 -11.02 8.32 12.98
C TYR A 78 -11.37 7.20 13.96
N TYR A 79 -12.32 6.34 13.60
CA TYR A 79 -12.77 5.21 14.42
C TYR A 79 -11.62 4.24 14.72
N ILE A 80 -10.83 3.91 13.70
CA ILE A 80 -9.68 3.00 13.82
C ILE A 80 -8.55 3.64 14.63
N SER A 81 -8.31 4.94 14.48
CA SER A 81 -7.24 5.64 15.23
C SER A 81 -7.55 5.79 16.71
N ASN A 82 -8.84 5.73 17.08
CA ASN A 82 -9.30 5.87 18.45
C ASN A 82 -9.67 4.54 19.14
N LYS A 83 -9.64 3.41 18.41
CA LYS A 83 -9.79 2.10 19.03
C LYS A 83 -8.42 1.50 19.33
N PRO A 84 -8.13 1.14 20.60
CA PRO A 84 -6.93 0.39 20.91
C PRO A 84 -6.92 -0.91 20.10
N TYR A 85 -5.73 -1.26 19.60
CA TYR A 85 -5.44 -2.47 18.82
C TYR A 85 -6.26 -3.68 19.30
N PRO A 86 -6.84 -4.50 18.40
CA PRO A 86 -7.77 -5.55 18.80
C PRO A 86 -7.14 -6.52 19.80
N GLU A 87 -7.93 -6.84 20.83
CA GLU A 87 -7.69 -7.79 21.94
C GLU A 87 -7.47 -9.25 21.49
N PHE A 88 -7.05 -9.48 20.25
CA PHE A 88 -7.01 -10.81 19.62
C PHE A 88 -5.74 -11.62 19.96
N ILE A 89 -4.79 -11.04 20.69
CA ILE A 89 -3.60 -11.77 21.17
C ILE A 89 -3.86 -12.19 22.63
N LYS A 90 -4.52 -13.33 22.80
CA LYS A 90 -4.71 -14.00 24.10
C LYS A 90 -3.49 -14.80 24.56
N ASP A 91 -2.29 -14.55 24.03
CA ASP A 91 -1.07 -15.17 24.58
C ASP A 91 -0.67 -14.41 25.85
N GLU A 92 -0.84 -15.05 27.01
CA GLU A 92 -0.47 -14.47 28.31
C GLU A 92 0.99 -14.02 28.38
N ARG A 93 1.90 -14.65 27.61
CA ARG A 93 3.31 -14.24 27.58
C ARG A 93 3.49 -12.92 26.85
N PHE A 94 2.77 -12.73 25.74
CA PHE A 94 2.75 -11.47 25.02
C PHE A 94 2.13 -10.37 25.87
N LEU A 95 1.03 -10.66 26.58
CA LEU A 95 0.35 -9.69 27.46
C LEU A 95 1.20 -9.29 28.67
N ARG A 96 1.85 -10.24 29.35
CA ARG A 96 2.75 -9.96 30.49
C ARG A 96 4.02 -9.21 30.05
N PHE A 97 4.59 -9.59 28.90
CA PHE A 97 5.70 -8.85 28.29
C PHE A 97 5.29 -7.43 27.90
N TYR A 98 4.16 -7.28 27.20
CA TYR A 98 3.60 -5.99 26.80
C TYR A 98 3.29 -5.10 28.02
N ALA A 99 2.74 -5.66 29.10
CA ALA A 99 2.47 -4.91 30.34
C ALA A 99 3.76 -4.41 31.00
N ASN A 100 4.78 -5.27 31.12
CA ASN A 100 6.08 -4.90 31.68
C ASN A 100 6.81 -3.85 30.81
N PHE A 101 6.68 -3.95 29.49
CA PHE A 101 7.29 -3.03 28.54
C PHE A 101 6.54 -1.70 28.41
N ARG A 102 5.20 -1.75 28.44
CA ARG A 102 4.31 -0.58 28.52
C ARG A 102 4.68 0.25 29.75
N ASN A 103 4.87 -0.37 30.92
CA ASN A 103 5.25 0.35 32.13
C ASN A 103 6.66 0.97 32.03
N LYS A 104 7.58 0.35 31.28
CA LYS A 104 8.93 0.88 31.01
C LYS A 104 8.98 1.99 29.94
N ILE A 105 8.06 1.98 28.97
CA ILE A 105 7.94 3.01 27.92
C ILE A 105 7.09 4.21 28.39
N ILE A 106 6.01 3.99 29.15
CA ILE A 106 5.13 5.06 29.65
C ILE A 106 5.90 6.03 30.57
N THR A 107 6.91 5.53 31.28
CA THR A 107 7.77 6.35 32.16
C THR A 107 8.78 7.20 31.38
N THR A 108 9.06 6.91 30.11
CA THR A 108 10.02 7.64 29.27
C THR A 108 9.39 8.40 28.09
N LEU A 109 8.20 8.01 27.64
CA LEU A 109 7.51 8.63 26.50
C LEU A 109 6.03 8.84 26.85
N LYS A 110 5.65 10.11 27.05
CA LYS A 110 4.25 10.58 27.13
C LYS A 110 3.39 9.86 26.09
N ALA A 111 2.59 8.91 26.55
CA ALA A 111 1.87 7.97 25.70
C ALA A 111 0.79 8.67 24.87
N LYS A 112 1.02 8.75 23.56
CA LYS A 112 -0.02 9.10 22.57
C LYS A 112 0.03 8.21 21.30
N LYS A 113 0.92 7.21 21.24
CA LYS A 113 1.21 6.45 20.01
C LYS A 113 1.24 4.95 20.25
N ASP A 114 0.51 4.20 19.42
CA ASP A 114 0.41 2.74 19.50
C ASP A 114 1.74 2.04 19.27
N PHE A 115 1.99 0.95 20.00
CA PHE A 115 3.21 0.15 19.95
C PHE A 115 3.57 -0.34 18.53
N SER A 116 2.60 -0.84 17.77
CA SER A 116 2.78 -1.26 16.37
C SER A 116 3.30 -0.12 15.49
N THR A 117 2.85 1.11 15.72
CA THR A 117 3.29 2.27 14.96
C THR A 117 4.75 2.61 15.29
N ILE A 118 5.15 2.50 16.55
CA ILE A 118 6.55 2.73 16.99
C ILE A 118 7.48 1.71 16.32
N ILE A 119 7.11 0.43 16.30
CA ILE A 119 7.91 -0.62 15.65
C ILE A 119 8.08 -0.34 14.15
N ARG A 120 7.01 0.04 13.44
CA ARG A 120 7.10 0.41 12.02
C ARG A 120 8.01 1.61 11.77
N GLU A 121 7.94 2.62 12.62
CA GLU A 121 8.83 3.78 12.49
C GLU A 121 10.30 3.42 12.73
N ASN A 122 10.58 2.58 13.72
CA ASN A 122 11.92 2.08 13.98
C ASN A 122 12.44 1.21 12.83
N LEU A 123 11.58 0.42 12.19
CA LEU A 123 11.92 -0.32 10.97
C LEU A 123 12.27 0.64 9.83
N TYR A 124 11.48 1.70 9.62
CA TYR A 124 11.73 2.67 8.56
C TYR A 124 13.06 3.40 8.79
N LYS A 125 13.32 3.84 10.03
CA LYS A 125 14.58 4.48 10.41
C LYS A 125 15.78 3.57 10.22
N SER A 126 15.71 2.34 10.75
CA SER A 126 16.80 1.37 10.61
C SER A 126 17.10 1.08 9.14
N THR A 127 16.05 0.89 8.33
CA THR A 127 16.18 0.61 6.90
C THR A 127 16.81 1.78 6.14
N PHE A 128 16.41 3.00 6.46
CA PHE A 128 16.96 4.20 5.83
C PHE A 128 18.41 4.45 6.25
N GLU A 129 18.76 4.23 7.52
CA GLU A 129 20.17 4.29 7.96
C GLU A 129 21.04 3.26 7.26
N TYR A 130 20.55 2.03 7.06
CA TYR A 130 21.28 1.04 6.29
C TYR A 130 21.52 1.44 4.83
N PHE A 131 20.54 2.12 4.22
CA PHE A 131 20.74 2.74 2.92
C PHE A 131 21.85 3.82 2.96
N LEU A 132 21.87 4.68 3.98
CA LEU A 132 22.91 5.69 4.13
C LEU A 132 24.30 5.07 4.39
N ASP A 133 24.38 4.05 5.23
CA ASP A 133 25.62 3.29 5.52
C ASP A 133 26.18 2.64 4.24
N SER A 134 25.31 2.23 3.31
CA SER A 134 25.69 1.72 1.99
C SER A 134 26.16 2.80 0.99
N LYS A 135 26.27 4.06 1.42
CA LYS A 135 26.58 5.22 0.58
C LYS A 135 25.63 5.36 -0.63
N GLY A 136 24.39 4.92 -0.46
CA GLY A 136 23.35 5.00 -1.48
C GLY A 136 23.35 3.87 -2.53
N LEU A 137 24.27 2.90 -2.45
CA LEU A 137 24.32 1.76 -3.38
C LEU A 137 23.33 0.64 -3.02
N GLY A 138 22.79 0.67 -1.81
CA GLY A 138 21.97 -0.39 -1.25
C GLY A 138 22.81 -1.46 -0.55
N VAL A 139 22.21 -2.15 0.42
CA VAL A 139 22.88 -3.20 1.20
C VAL A 139 22.79 -4.59 0.56
N GLY A 140 21.94 -4.76 -0.47
CA GLY A 140 21.68 -6.04 -1.12
C GLY A 140 20.42 -6.76 -0.60
N VAL A 141 19.82 -7.59 -1.47
CA VAL A 141 18.49 -8.18 -1.28
C VAL A 141 18.40 -9.08 -0.04
N GLY A 142 19.40 -9.96 0.16
CA GLY A 142 19.45 -10.85 1.31
C GLY A 142 19.94 -10.17 2.59
N GLN A 143 20.77 -9.13 2.45
CA GLN A 143 21.46 -8.49 3.56
C GLN A 143 20.53 -7.61 4.39
N LEU A 144 19.60 -6.89 3.76
CA LEU A 144 18.69 -6.00 4.51
C LEU A 144 17.89 -6.78 5.57
N ARG A 145 17.38 -7.96 5.22
CA ARG A 145 16.61 -8.81 6.14
C ARG A 145 17.46 -9.24 7.33
N TYR A 146 18.68 -9.71 7.06
CA TYR A 146 19.65 -10.08 8.10
C TYR A 146 19.97 -8.89 9.01
N LEU A 147 20.22 -7.71 8.44
CA LEU A 147 20.55 -6.50 9.19
C LEU A 147 19.41 -6.00 10.09
N LEU A 148 18.16 -6.13 9.63
CA LEU A 148 16.97 -5.77 10.43
C LEU A 148 16.64 -6.81 11.51
N GLU A 149 16.98 -8.08 11.29
CA GLU A 149 16.74 -9.15 12.26
C GLU A 149 17.83 -9.19 13.34
N GLU A 150 19.09 -9.24 12.93
CA GLU A 150 20.22 -9.55 13.81
C GLU A 150 20.92 -8.30 14.36
N LYS A 151 20.84 -7.19 13.63
CA LYS A 151 21.58 -5.96 13.97
C LYS A 151 20.73 -4.70 13.88
N PRO A 152 19.45 -4.68 14.28
CA PRO A 152 18.63 -3.51 14.01
C PRO A 152 19.16 -2.27 14.74
N LYS A 153 19.26 -1.14 14.01
CA LYS A 153 19.74 0.14 14.55
C LYS A 153 18.81 0.71 15.62
N TYR A 154 17.52 0.41 15.51
CA TYR A 154 16.47 0.74 16.47
C TYR A 154 15.73 -0.52 16.88
N TYR A 155 15.09 -0.53 18.04
CA TYR A 155 14.32 -1.70 18.47
C TYR A 155 13.12 -1.97 17.53
N VAL A 156 13.18 -3.10 16.82
CA VAL A 156 12.16 -3.55 15.84
C VAL A 156 11.55 -4.91 16.21
N PHE A 157 11.77 -5.36 17.45
CA PHE A 157 11.33 -6.66 17.95
C PHE A 157 11.86 -7.81 17.08
N TYR A 158 10.99 -8.62 16.46
CA TYR A 158 11.38 -9.71 15.55
C TYR A 158 11.03 -9.42 14.08
N PHE A 159 10.63 -8.20 13.74
CA PHE A 159 10.21 -7.88 12.37
C PHE A 159 11.42 -7.72 11.46
N LYS A 160 11.36 -8.38 10.31
CA LYS A 160 12.51 -8.54 9.39
C LYS A 160 12.38 -7.72 8.11
N ASP A 161 11.27 -6.98 7.98
CA ASP A 161 10.93 -6.29 6.75
C ASP A 161 10.37 -4.89 7.07
N PRO A 162 10.72 -3.89 6.25
CA PRO A 162 10.31 -2.51 6.47
C PRO A 162 8.84 -2.27 6.23
N HIS A 163 8.05 -3.23 5.70
CA HIS A 163 6.63 -3.03 5.38
C HIS A 163 6.31 -1.86 4.43
N ASN A 164 7.32 -1.28 3.76
CA ASN A 164 7.19 -0.20 2.80
C ASN A 164 8.02 -0.54 1.57
N PHE A 165 7.35 -0.78 0.45
CA PHE A 165 7.99 -1.28 -0.77
C PHE A 165 9.01 -0.31 -1.36
N TYR A 166 8.75 1.00 -1.35
CA TYR A 166 9.67 1.99 -1.88
C TYR A 166 10.96 2.03 -1.07
N LEU A 167 10.83 2.01 0.25
CA LEU A 167 11.97 2.01 1.16
C LEU A 167 12.75 0.69 1.06
N GLU A 168 12.04 -0.42 0.85
CA GLU A 168 12.66 -1.73 0.61
C GLU A 168 13.48 -1.74 -0.69
N ILE A 169 12.94 -1.21 -1.80
CA ILE A 169 13.70 -1.08 -3.06
C ILE A 169 14.92 -0.20 -2.85
N LEU A 170 14.74 0.97 -2.24
CA LEU A 170 15.81 1.94 -2.01
C LEU A 170 16.95 1.33 -1.19
N ALA A 171 16.64 0.66 -0.08
CA ALA A 171 17.64 0.08 0.79
C ALA A 171 18.27 -1.20 0.23
N LYS A 172 17.53 -2.04 -0.50
CA LYS A 172 18.09 -3.27 -1.09
C LYS A 172 18.95 -2.99 -2.32
N PHE A 173 18.53 -2.08 -3.19
CA PHE A 173 19.11 -1.92 -4.53
C PHE A 173 19.76 -0.55 -4.77
N GLY A 174 19.63 0.39 -3.83
CA GLY A 174 20.24 1.70 -3.94
C GLY A 174 19.47 2.71 -4.78
N ILE A 175 20.03 3.90 -4.91
CA ILE A 175 19.37 5.05 -5.53
C ILE A 175 19.15 4.87 -7.03
N PHE A 176 20.10 4.26 -7.75
CA PHE A 176 20.00 4.10 -9.21
C PHE A 176 18.84 3.18 -9.61
N VAL A 177 18.71 2.03 -8.93
CA VAL A 177 17.59 1.11 -9.19
C VAL A 177 16.27 1.70 -8.72
N PHE A 178 16.25 2.40 -7.58
CA PHE A 178 15.07 3.11 -7.12
C PHE A 178 14.59 4.16 -8.14
N LEU A 179 15.50 5.00 -8.66
CA LEU A 179 15.17 5.99 -9.68
C LEU A 179 14.69 5.34 -10.98
N ALA A 180 15.35 4.29 -11.45
CA ALA A 180 14.90 3.54 -12.62
C ALA A 180 13.48 2.99 -12.43
N TYR A 181 13.17 2.47 -11.24
CA TYR A 181 11.83 2.01 -10.89
C TYR A 181 10.80 3.15 -10.90
N ILE A 182 11.12 4.31 -10.31
CA ILE A 182 10.22 5.48 -10.32
C ILE A 182 9.99 5.99 -11.75
N LEU A 183 11.04 6.09 -12.57
CA LEU A 183 10.93 6.50 -13.97
C LEU A 183 10.09 5.52 -14.79
N PHE A 184 10.28 4.21 -14.57
CA PHE A 184 9.45 3.17 -15.19
C PHE A 184 7.97 3.31 -14.81
N PHE A 185 7.69 3.58 -13.52
CA PHE A 185 6.33 3.77 -13.04
C PHE A 185 5.68 5.03 -13.63
N ILE A 186 6.42 6.14 -13.70
CA ILE A 186 5.98 7.39 -14.35
C ILE A 186 5.71 7.16 -15.84
N TYR A 187 6.60 6.46 -16.54
CA TYR A 187 6.44 6.11 -17.95
C TYR A 187 5.12 5.35 -18.18
N ILE A 188 4.85 4.33 -17.37
CA ILE A 188 3.58 3.59 -17.45
C ILE A 188 2.38 4.51 -17.24
N ILE A 189 2.42 5.37 -16.22
CA ILE A 189 1.32 6.30 -15.93
C ILE A 189 1.05 7.24 -17.12
N ILE A 190 2.09 7.87 -17.67
CA ILE A 190 1.97 8.79 -18.81
C ILE A 190 1.34 8.08 -20.01
N ASN A 191 1.80 6.86 -20.32
CA ASN A 191 1.22 6.11 -21.44
C ASN A 191 -0.23 5.69 -21.20
N THR A 192 -0.62 5.35 -19.96
CA THR A 192 -2.04 5.10 -19.65
C THR A 192 -2.91 6.35 -19.79
N ILE A 193 -2.38 7.53 -19.50
CA ILE A 193 -3.10 8.81 -19.65
C ILE A 193 -3.29 9.12 -21.14
N ASN A 194 -2.27 8.90 -21.97
CA ASN A 194 -2.37 9.12 -23.42
C ASN A 194 -3.41 8.20 -24.09
N SER A 195 -3.59 6.99 -23.55
CA SER A 195 -4.54 5.99 -24.05
C SER A 195 -5.81 5.90 -23.18
N ILE A 196 -6.11 6.91 -22.36
CA ILE A 196 -7.14 6.83 -21.31
C ILE A 196 -8.57 6.67 -21.83
N SER A 197 -8.81 6.82 -23.13
CA SER A 197 -10.10 6.50 -23.75
C SER A 197 -10.41 4.99 -23.67
N ASN A 198 -9.39 4.13 -23.73
CA ASN A 198 -9.53 2.67 -23.66
C ASN A 198 -9.88 2.21 -22.23
N PRO A 199 -10.92 1.36 -22.03
CA PRO A 199 -11.25 0.83 -20.71
C PRO A 199 -10.10 0.07 -20.02
N ILE A 200 -9.19 -0.55 -20.79
CA ILE A 200 -7.99 -1.22 -20.27
C ILE A 200 -7.04 -0.20 -19.67
N SER A 201 -6.72 0.89 -20.39
CA SER A 201 -5.91 1.99 -19.85
C SER A 201 -6.52 2.63 -18.60
N LYS A 202 -7.84 2.83 -18.56
CA LYS A 202 -8.53 3.32 -17.35
C LYS A 202 -8.36 2.38 -16.17
N ALA A 203 -8.50 1.08 -16.40
CA ALA A 203 -8.28 0.06 -15.37
C ALA A 203 -6.83 0.10 -14.85
N ILE A 204 -5.85 0.04 -15.76
CA ILE A 204 -4.43 0.05 -15.42
C ILE A 204 -4.09 1.33 -14.64
N PHE A 205 -4.50 2.50 -15.12
CA PHE A 205 -4.23 3.78 -14.49
C PHE A 205 -4.77 3.84 -13.05
N LEU A 206 -6.04 3.48 -12.82
CA LEU A 206 -6.61 3.43 -11.47
C LEU A 206 -5.95 2.37 -10.59
N SER A 207 -5.59 1.21 -11.15
CA SER A 207 -4.90 0.16 -10.40
C SER A 207 -3.54 0.65 -9.92
N LEU A 208 -2.78 1.32 -10.78
CA LEU A 208 -1.49 1.92 -10.42
C LEU A 208 -1.65 3.04 -9.40
N LEU A 209 -2.66 3.91 -9.55
CA LEU A 209 -2.94 4.97 -8.59
C LEU A 209 -3.22 4.40 -7.18
N GLY A 210 -4.05 3.37 -7.09
CA GLY A 210 -4.32 2.68 -5.82
C GLY A 210 -3.08 1.96 -5.28
N PHE A 211 -2.27 1.36 -6.16
CA PHE A 211 -1.02 0.71 -5.80
C PHE A 211 0.02 1.67 -5.23
N THR A 212 0.09 2.90 -5.73
CA THR A 212 1.04 3.92 -5.25
C THR A 212 0.99 4.06 -3.74
N PHE A 213 -0.23 4.10 -3.20
CA PHE A 213 -0.47 4.16 -1.76
C PHE A 213 -0.49 2.77 -1.13
N GLY A 214 -1.16 1.82 -1.77
CA GLY A 214 -1.35 0.47 -1.21
C GLY A 214 -0.03 -0.28 -0.95
N SER A 215 1.03 0.02 -1.68
CA SER A 215 2.37 -0.57 -1.58
C SER A 215 3.20 -0.11 -0.37
N ILE A 216 2.71 0.86 0.41
CA ILE A 216 3.37 1.37 1.63
C ILE A 216 3.07 0.51 2.87
N SER A 217 2.14 -0.46 2.77
CA SER A 217 1.68 -1.26 3.91
C SER A 217 1.98 -2.78 3.90
N PRO A 218 2.14 -3.48 2.77
CA PRO A 218 2.24 -4.94 2.77
C PRO A 218 3.63 -5.41 3.20
N TYR A 219 3.68 -6.65 3.68
CA TYR A 219 4.91 -7.41 3.82
C TYR A 219 5.51 -7.71 2.43
N SER A 220 6.82 -7.53 2.27
CA SER A 220 7.64 -7.55 1.04
C SER A 220 6.90 -7.85 -0.27
N LEU A 221 6.59 -6.80 -1.04
CA LEU A 221 5.95 -6.88 -2.35
C LEU A 221 6.83 -7.53 -3.43
N ILE A 222 8.15 -7.53 -3.22
CA ILE A 222 9.13 -8.11 -4.15
C ILE A 222 8.84 -9.59 -4.39
N LEU A 223 8.37 -10.31 -3.37
CA LEU A 223 8.08 -11.75 -3.46
C LEU A 223 6.66 -12.06 -3.95
N PHE A 224 5.85 -11.04 -4.22
CA PHE A 224 4.44 -11.24 -4.53
C PHE A 224 4.20 -11.40 -6.04
N PHE A 225 4.08 -12.65 -6.49
CA PHE A 225 3.88 -13.00 -7.89
C PHE A 225 2.75 -12.24 -8.62
N PRO A 226 1.54 -12.07 -8.05
CA PRO A 226 0.46 -11.40 -8.78
C PRO A 226 0.73 -9.92 -9.09
N PHE A 227 1.62 -9.24 -8.34
CA PHE A 227 2.06 -7.90 -8.70
C PHE A 227 2.91 -7.93 -9.98
N TRP A 228 3.88 -8.82 -10.06
CA TRP A 228 4.73 -8.98 -11.24
C TRP A 228 3.93 -9.44 -12.46
N ALA A 229 2.95 -10.32 -12.28
CA ALA A 229 2.01 -10.70 -13.34
C ALA A 229 1.22 -9.48 -13.86
N PHE A 230 0.76 -8.60 -12.96
CA PHE A 230 0.11 -7.34 -13.35
C PHE A 230 1.07 -6.44 -14.15
N ILE A 231 2.31 -6.25 -13.71
CA ILE A 231 3.31 -5.45 -14.46
C ILE A 231 3.57 -6.03 -15.86
N VAL A 232 3.70 -7.36 -15.98
CA VAL A 232 3.86 -8.02 -17.29
C VAL A 232 2.65 -7.79 -18.20
N LEU A 233 1.43 -7.83 -17.67
CA LEU A 233 0.21 -7.52 -18.43
C LEU A 233 0.23 -6.08 -18.94
N VAL A 234 0.61 -5.12 -18.09
CA VAL A 234 0.74 -3.70 -18.45
C VAL A 234 1.78 -3.49 -19.55
N MET A 235 2.94 -4.14 -19.44
CA MET A 235 3.99 -4.04 -20.46
C MET A 235 3.55 -4.62 -21.80
N ASN A 236 2.87 -5.77 -21.80
CA ASN A 236 2.36 -6.38 -23.02
C ASN A 236 1.29 -5.51 -23.68
N TYR A 237 0.40 -4.90 -22.88
CA TYR A 237 -0.61 -3.98 -23.38
C TYR A 237 0.02 -2.81 -24.14
N PHE A 238 1.01 -2.14 -23.57
CA PHE A 238 1.69 -1.04 -24.25
C PHE A 238 2.49 -1.47 -25.47
N LYS A 239 3.09 -2.66 -25.46
CA LYS A 239 3.78 -3.21 -26.64
C LYS A 239 2.83 -3.42 -27.82
N VAL A 240 1.55 -3.72 -27.56
CA VAL A 240 0.54 -3.91 -28.60
C VAL A 240 -0.08 -2.58 -29.04
N GLU A 241 -0.34 -1.65 -28.11
CA GLU A 241 -0.96 -0.35 -28.43
C GLU A 241 0.01 0.73 -28.95
N LEU A 242 1.30 0.68 -28.61
CA LEU A 242 2.31 1.65 -29.09
C LEU A 242 2.95 1.23 -30.43
N LYS A 243 2.37 0.27 -31.13
CA LYS A 243 2.70 -0.10 -32.52
C LYS A 243 1.70 0.52 -33.48
#